data_AF-A0A665VE00-F1
#
_entry.id   AF-A0A665VE00-F1
#
_cell.length_a   1.000
_cell.length_b   1.000
_cell.length_c   1.000
_cell.angle_alpha   90.00
_cell.angle_beta   90.00
_cell.angle_gamma   90.00
#
_symmetry.space_group_name_H-M   'P 1'
#
loop_
_entity.id
_entity.type
_entity.pdbx_description
1 polymer ?
#
loop_
_entity_poly.entity_id
_entity_poly.type
_entity_poly.pdbx_seq_one_letter_code
_entity_poly.pdbx_strand_id
1 'polypeptide(L)'
;MATDPQGNLQEVGPSDRLMAMFRTCSKDPTEAVKGRLKRMLQMFVQHFWEDKTTKATVAQCCIKAKDWYYWILEDLVSQERKRSGFGHVSGILEEELMQRSLVACCLEISICSSSLQCDFPLLLQILETAPYHFWRVIERVLLSETRLPDAAFKHLRLVEEKVVESLAWTNSSPLWEEIRANEGHLPSCHQVMPPAWLDQPRNDFQPESNLPADASSEADLSASVDQHGSTSAVNRPQGRNSLHLFVRKVYGLMGRRLRSLCSLLEISDELRLKIWTCFEHSLINHTHLMIDRHLDQLLMCAIYMIAKITRMEIPFKLIMENYKSQPNTSRSVCKTVLISERSLENPPTVNDNSRNLTNGLPTPNTPSEHYPEPHQEQKGNLILFYNQVYTKDMESFAMLFSPTFEGTPPLSPYPRQRKAPPRRHRVLSNLSVFVSTYEPESPPPGSPGLSYVFNSTPRERLRQINNMIQTHAQRGYVVPLDDGPSAKRFCSDQSVLQRLLRNVMHDRAARGTRDGPSLLH
;
A
#
# COMPACT_ATOMS: atom_id res chain seq x y z
N MET A 1 -27.16 -10.21 -49.33
CA MET A 1 -27.43 -10.61 -47.94
C MET A 1 -26.14 -11.08 -47.32
N ALA A 2 -25.43 -10.19 -46.64
CA ALA A 2 -24.23 -10.53 -45.88
C ALA A 2 -24.65 -10.63 -44.42
N THR A 3 -24.50 -11.81 -43.85
CA THR A 3 -24.79 -12.13 -42.46
C THR A 3 -23.71 -11.53 -41.56
N ASP A 4 -24.12 -10.57 -40.75
CA ASP A 4 -23.36 -10.08 -39.59
C ASP A 4 -23.11 -11.22 -38.60
N PRO A 5 -21.88 -11.50 -38.15
CA PRO A 5 -21.66 -12.39 -37.03
C PRO A 5 -21.86 -11.58 -35.74
N GLN A 6 -23.14 -11.35 -35.37
CA GLN A 6 -23.49 -11.04 -33.99
C GLN A 6 -23.25 -12.30 -33.14
N GLY A 7 -22.01 -12.50 -32.73
CA GLY A 7 -21.68 -13.36 -31.61
C GLY A 7 -22.40 -12.84 -30.38
N ASN A 8 -23.30 -13.65 -29.85
CA ASN A 8 -24.11 -13.40 -28.66
C ASN A 8 -23.18 -13.26 -27.45
N LEU A 9 -22.68 -12.04 -27.21
CA LEU A 9 -21.90 -11.68 -26.03
C LEU A 9 -22.85 -11.65 -24.84
N GLN A 10 -22.79 -12.67 -23.99
CA GLN A 10 -23.52 -12.75 -22.73
C GLN A 10 -23.41 -11.40 -22.00
N GLU A 11 -24.55 -10.74 -21.78
CA GLU A 11 -24.58 -9.40 -21.24
C GLU A 11 -24.16 -9.43 -19.76
N VAL A 12 -22.86 -9.23 -19.52
CA VAL A 12 -22.30 -9.15 -18.16
C VAL A 12 -22.97 -7.99 -17.44
N GLY A 13 -23.68 -8.28 -16.35
CA GLY A 13 -24.44 -7.32 -15.57
C GLY A 13 -24.16 -7.42 -14.08
N PRO A 14 -24.63 -6.44 -13.28
CA PRO A 14 -24.58 -6.53 -11.83
C PRO A 14 -25.33 -7.79 -11.35
N SER A 15 -24.82 -8.42 -10.28
CA SER A 15 -25.50 -9.56 -9.66
C SER A 15 -26.86 -9.17 -9.08
N ASP A 16 -27.74 -10.15 -8.86
CA ASP A 16 -29.03 -9.92 -8.18
C ASP A 16 -28.85 -9.29 -6.79
N ARG A 17 -27.77 -9.65 -6.10
CA ARG A 17 -27.42 -9.09 -4.79
C ARG A 17 -27.03 -7.62 -4.90
N LEU A 18 -26.20 -7.26 -5.88
CA LEU A 18 -25.82 -5.87 -6.14
C LEU A 18 -27.03 -5.04 -6.58
N MET A 19 -27.88 -5.58 -7.45
CA MET A 19 -29.13 -4.96 -7.87
C MET A 19 -30.08 -4.72 -6.70
N ALA A 20 -30.20 -5.68 -5.78
CA ALA A 20 -30.99 -5.50 -4.56
C ALA A 20 -30.42 -4.36 -3.69
N MET A 21 -29.09 -4.21 -3.60
CA MET A 21 -28.46 -3.10 -2.88
C MET A 21 -28.70 -1.75 -3.57
N PHE A 22 -28.65 -1.70 -4.89
CA PHE A 22 -28.97 -0.49 -5.67
C PHE A 22 -30.40 -0.01 -5.43
N ARG A 23 -31.37 -0.93 -5.40
CA ARG A 23 -32.78 -0.61 -5.11
C ARG A 23 -33.02 -0.08 -3.69
N THR A 24 -32.11 -0.32 -2.75
CA THR A 24 -32.20 0.23 -1.38
C THR A 24 -31.61 1.63 -1.23
N CYS A 25 -31.00 2.19 -2.29
CA CYS A 25 -30.50 3.57 -2.31
C CYS A 25 -31.65 4.58 -2.44
N SER A 26 -31.44 5.82 -1.99
CA SER A 26 -32.44 6.90 -2.10
C SER A 26 -32.83 7.20 -3.54
N LYS A 27 -31.88 7.07 -4.47
CA LYS A 27 -32.06 7.05 -5.92
C LYS A 27 -31.39 5.79 -6.46
N ASP A 28 -32.06 5.06 -7.34
CA ASP A 28 -31.49 3.85 -7.95
C ASP A 28 -30.30 4.23 -8.87
N PRO A 29 -29.05 3.85 -8.54
CA PRO A 29 -27.87 4.23 -9.29
C PRO A 29 -27.61 3.31 -10.50
N THR A 30 -28.43 2.28 -10.76
CA THR A 30 -28.17 1.23 -11.75
C THR A 30 -27.77 1.77 -13.12
N GLU A 31 -28.62 2.61 -13.73
CA GLU A 31 -28.38 3.13 -15.08
C GLU A 31 -27.25 4.17 -15.11
N ALA A 32 -27.08 4.93 -14.03
CA ALA A 32 -25.98 5.88 -13.90
C ALA A 32 -24.62 5.15 -13.82
N VAL A 33 -24.54 4.06 -13.06
CA VAL A 33 -23.37 3.19 -12.93
C VAL A 33 -23.04 2.52 -14.27
N LYS A 34 -24.04 1.89 -14.92
CA LYS A 34 -23.86 1.27 -16.24
C LYS A 34 -23.40 2.29 -17.29
N GLY A 35 -24.03 3.46 -17.32
CA GLY A 35 -23.70 4.54 -18.26
C GLY A 35 -22.28 5.07 -18.06
N ARG A 36 -21.85 5.29 -16.81
CA ARG A 36 -20.47 5.70 -16.49
C ARG A 36 -19.45 4.64 -16.91
N LEU A 37 -19.69 3.37 -16.54
CA LEU A 37 -18.81 2.26 -16.92
C LEU A 37 -18.67 2.16 -18.44
N LYS A 38 -19.79 2.20 -19.18
CA LYS A 38 -19.78 2.14 -20.65
C LYS A 38 -18.96 3.28 -21.25
N ARG A 39 -19.13 4.51 -20.76
CA ARG A 39 -18.38 5.68 -21.21
C ARG A 39 -16.88 5.53 -21.00
N MET A 40 -16.46 5.11 -19.80
CA MET A 40 -15.03 4.95 -19.46
C MET A 40 -14.38 3.82 -20.26
N LEU A 41 -15.08 2.70 -20.47
CA LEU A 41 -14.60 1.63 -21.35
C LEU A 41 -14.50 2.09 -22.80
N GLN A 42 -15.42 2.95 -23.27
CA GLN A 42 -15.34 3.52 -24.61
C GLN A 42 -14.12 4.44 -24.78
N MET A 43 -13.78 5.27 -23.79
CA MET A 43 -12.55 6.08 -23.80
C MET A 43 -11.31 5.19 -23.98
N PHE A 44 -11.27 4.07 -23.25
CA PHE A 44 -10.19 3.09 -23.36
C PHE A 44 -10.14 2.44 -24.76
N VAL A 45 -11.27 2.00 -25.32
CA VAL A 45 -11.32 1.41 -26.68
C VAL A 45 -10.89 2.43 -27.74
N GLN A 46 -11.29 3.69 -27.60
CA GLN A 46 -10.98 4.75 -28.55
C GLN A 46 -9.48 5.02 -28.64
N HIS A 47 -8.74 4.90 -27.53
CA HIS A 47 -7.29 5.03 -27.52
C HIS A 47 -6.57 3.96 -28.37
N PHE A 48 -7.14 2.75 -28.49
CA PHE A 48 -6.58 1.65 -29.29
C PHE A 48 -7.29 1.45 -30.64
N TRP A 49 -8.05 2.45 -31.11
CA TRP A 49 -8.96 2.30 -32.26
C TRP A 49 -8.29 2.00 -33.61
N GLU A 50 -7.02 2.38 -33.77
CA GLU A 50 -6.33 2.33 -35.06
C GLU A 50 -5.74 0.94 -35.39
N ASP A 51 -5.45 0.12 -34.39
CA ASP A 51 -4.78 -1.17 -34.60
C ASP A 51 -5.80 -2.33 -34.68
N LYS A 52 -6.03 -2.83 -35.91
CA LYS A 52 -6.99 -3.93 -36.17
C LYS A 52 -6.65 -5.22 -35.41
N THR A 53 -5.38 -5.46 -35.09
CA THR A 53 -4.96 -6.69 -34.38
C THR A 53 -5.27 -6.63 -32.89
N THR A 54 -5.30 -5.43 -32.31
CA THR A 54 -5.60 -5.22 -30.88
C THR A 54 -7.08 -5.09 -30.59
N LYS A 55 -7.94 -4.80 -31.58
CA LYS A 55 -9.40 -4.64 -31.37
C LYS A 55 -10.06 -5.80 -30.63
N ALA A 56 -9.77 -7.05 -31.03
CA ALA A 56 -10.34 -8.23 -30.38
C ALA A 56 -9.84 -8.39 -28.94
N THR A 57 -8.54 -8.18 -28.72
CA THR A 57 -7.90 -8.23 -27.40
C THR A 57 -8.43 -7.15 -26.46
N VAL A 58 -8.60 -5.93 -26.96
CA VAL A 58 -9.17 -4.78 -26.25
C VAL A 58 -10.63 -5.03 -25.88
N ALA A 59 -11.44 -5.56 -26.81
CA ALA A 59 -12.82 -5.94 -26.51
C ALA A 59 -12.90 -7.01 -25.42
N GLN A 60 -12.06 -8.05 -25.51
CA GLN A 60 -11.98 -9.10 -24.47
C GLN A 60 -11.52 -8.54 -23.11
N CYS A 61 -10.57 -7.59 -23.12
CA CYS A 61 -10.12 -6.89 -21.93
C CYS A 61 -11.26 -6.08 -21.29
N CYS A 62 -12.06 -5.36 -22.08
CA CYS A 62 -13.22 -4.61 -21.59
C CYS A 62 -14.30 -5.52 -20.98
N ILE A 63 -14.54 -6.71 -21.57
CA ILE A 63 -15.48 -7.69 -21.02
C ILE A 63 -15.01 -8.16 -19.64
N LYS A 64 -13.73 -8.59 -19.54
CA LYS A 64 -13.13 -8.98 -18.25
C LYS A 64 -13.15 -7.84 -17.23
N ALA A 65 -12.88 -6.61 -17.66
CA ALA A 65 -12.91 -5.45 -16.78
C ALA A 65 -14.32 -5.16 -16.27
N LYS A 66 -15.35 -5.39 -17.09
CA LYS A 66 -16.77 -5.28 -16.69
C LYS A 66 -17.12 -6.31 -15.61
N ASP A 67 -16.67 -7.55 -15.75
CA ASP A 67 -16.83 -8.59 -14.72
C ASP A 67 -16.16 -8.19 -13.40
N TRP A 68 -14.88 -7.79 -13.47
CA TRP A 68 -14.14 -7.31 -12.30
C TRP A 68 -14.81 -6.12 -11.64
N TYR A 69 -15.34 -5.19 -12.43
CA TYR A 69 -15.98 -3.98 -11.92
C TYR A 69 -17.18 -4.30 -11.06
N TYR A 70 -18.14 -5.10 -11.54
CA TYR A 70 -19.31 -5.44 -10.74
C TYR A 70 -18.96 -6.31 -9.53
N TRP A 71 -18.02 -7.23 -9.67
CA TRP A 71 -17.57 -8.08 -8.57
C TRP A 71 -16.90 -7.28 -7.45
N ILE A 72 -15.95 -6.41 -7.77
CA ILE A 72 -15.27 -5.54 -6.79
C ILE A 72 -16.27 -4.53 -6.21
N LEU A 73 -17.11 -3.92 -7.04
CA LEU A 73 -18.10 -2.93 -6.59
C LEU A 73 -19.07 -3.53 -5.58
N GLU A 74 -19.54 -4.77 -5.80
CA GLU A 74 -20.42 -5.46 -4.86
C GLU A 74 -19.78 -5.63 -3.49
N ASP A 75 -18.50 -6.02 -3.44
CA ASP A 75 -17.79 -6.18 -2.18
C ASP A 75 -17.55 -4.84 -1.48
N LEU A 76 -17.14 -3.80 -2.22
CA LEU A 76 -16.95 -2.46 -1.66
C LEU A 76 -18.25 -1.89 -1.08
N VAL A 77 -19.36 -2.02 -1.80
CA VAL A 77 -20.70 -1.61 -1.33
C VAL A 77 -21.13 -2.43 -0.12
N SER A 78 -20.87 -3.74 -0.12
CA SER A 78 -21.18 -4.62 1.01
C SER A 78 -20.44 -4.21 2.28
N GLN A 79 -19.15 -3.88 2.17
CA GLN A 79 -18.33 -3.44 3.29
C GLN A 79 -18.76 -2.07 3.81
N GLU A 80 -19.06 -1.13 2.92
CA GLU A 80 -19.53 0.19 3.34
C GLU A 80 -20.86 0.09 4.08
N ARG A 81 -21.77 -0.76 3.60
CA ARG A 81 -23.06 -1.00 4.25
C ARG A 81 -22.89 -1.59 5.65
N LYS A 82 -21.94 -2.52 5.84
CA LYS A 82 -21.61 -3.09 7.16
C LYS A 82 -21.03 -2.04 8.11
N ARG A 83 -20.25 -1.08 7.61
CA ARG A 83 -19.54 -0.08 8.42
C ARG A 83 -20.40 1.13 8.80
N SER A 84 -21.15 1.66 7.84
CA SER A 84 -21.71 3.02 7.90
C SER A 84 -23.24 3.06 7.74
N GLY A 85 -23.90 1.91 7.56
CA GLY A 85 -25.35 1.84 7.31
C GLY A 85 -25.74 2.22 5.87
N PHE A 86 -27.05 2.38 5.62
CA PHE A 86 -27.61 2.54 4.27
C PHE A 86 -27.32 3.91 3.61
N GLY A 87 -27.22 5.00 4.38
CA GLY A 87 -27.16 6.36 3.85
C GLY A 87 -25.87 6.74 3.10
N HIS A 88 -24.74 6.08 3.41
CA HIS A 88 -23.44 6.40 2.80
C HIS A 88 -23.14 5.62 1.51
N VAL A 89 -23.93 4.59 1.18
CA VAL A 89 -23.74 3.79 -0.04
C VAL A 89 -23.98 4.62 -1.30
N SER A 90 -25.02 5.46 -1.30
CA SER A 90 -25.35 6.31 -2.45
C SER A 90 -24.22 7.30 -2.77
N GLY A 91 -23.58 7.88 -1.75
CA GLY A 91 -22.47 8.83 -1.95
C GLY A 91 -21.26 8.23 -2.66
N ILE A 92 -20.87 7.00 -2.31
CA ILE A 92 -19.72 6.31 -2.95
C ILE A 92 -20.05 5.87 -4.38
N LEU A 93 -21.32 5.54 -4.65
CA LEU A 93 -21.76 5.18 -6.00
C LEU A 93 -21.86 6.38 -6.94
N GLU A 94 -22.14 7.56 -6.39
CA GLU A 94 -22.23 8.82 -7.13
C GLU A 94 -20.88 9.53 -7.31
N GLU A 95 -19.89 9.27 -6.44
CA GLU A 95 -18.55 9.87 -6.51
C GLU A 95 -17.80 9.49 -7.81
N GLU A 96 -17.64 10.45 -8.72
CA GLU A 96 -17.07 10.20 -10.05
C GLU A 96 -15.61 9.72 -10.01
N LEU A 97 -14.79 10.29 -9.12
CA LEU A 97 -13.37 9.91 -8.95
C LEU A 97 -13.21 8.47 -8.46
N MET A 98 -14.09 8.02 -7.56
CA MET A 98 -14.13 6.64 -7.08
C MET A 98 -14.46 5.69 -8.24
N GLN A 99 -15.45 6.05 -9.06
CA GLN A 99 -15.85 5.24 -10.22
C GLN A 99 -14.76 5.15 -11.28
N ARG A 100 -14.12 6.28 -11.64
CA ARG A 100 -12.99 6.28 -12.58
C ARG A 100 -11.84 5.42 -12.07
N SER A 101 -11.46 5.60 -10.81
CA SER A 101 -10.36 4.84 -10.18
C SER A 101 -10.68 3.35 -10.08
N LEU A 102 -11.94 2.98 -9.83
CA LEU A 102 -12.37 1.58 -9.82
C LEU A 102 -12.32 0.96 -11.22
N VAL A 103 -12.81 1.66 -12.25
CA VAL A 103 -12.70 1.19 -13.64
C VAL A 103 -11.24 1.04 -14.06
N ALA A 104 -10.39 2.00 -13.70
CA ALA A 104 -8.95 1.90 -13.91
C ALA A 104 -8.36 0.65 -13.23
N CYS A 105 -8.78 0.34 -12.01
CA CYS A 105 -8.31 -0.84 -11.28
C CYS A 105 -8.72 -2.13 -11.99
N CYS A 106 -9.97 -2.21 -12.44
CA CYS A 106 -10.50 -3.38 -13.15
C CYS A 106 -9.86 -3.57 -14.53
N LEU A 107 -9.59 -2.49 -15.25
CA LEU A 107 -8.83 -2.52 -16.50
C LEU A 107 -7.38 -2.94 -16.25
N GLU A 108 -6.72 -2.43 -15.22
CA GLU A 108 -5.34 -2.81 -14.86
C GLU A 108 -5.22 -4.31 -14.56
N ILE A 109 -6.15 -4.89 -13.80
CA ILE A 109 -6.22 -6.33 -13.56
C ILE A 109 -6.42 -7.09 -14.87
N SER A 110 -7.29 -6.58 -15.75
CA SER A 110 -7.61 -7.21 -17.03
C SER A 110 -6.42 -7.17 -18.00
N ILE A 111 -5.70 -6.05 -18.04
CA ILE A 111 -4.48 -5.84 -18.84
C ILE A 111 -3.38 -6.78 -18.36
N CYS A 112 -3.17 -6.92 -17.04
CA CYS A 112 -2.17 -7.84 -16.48
C CYS A 112 -2.38 -9.31 -16.91
N SER A 113 -3.63 -9.72 -17.15
CA SER A 113 -3.97 -11.07 -17.61
C SER A 113 -4.12 -11.20 -19.13
N SER A 114 -3.82 -10.12 -19.87
CA SER A 114 -3.96 -10.04 -21.32
C SER A 114 -2.62 -9.68 -21.96
N SER A 115 -2.45 -9.96 -23.25
CA SER A 115 -1.23 -9.61 -24.00
C SER A 115 -1.23 -8.14 -24.47
N LEU A 116 -1.97 -7.25 -23.80
CA LEU A 116 -2.12 -5.86 -24.22
C LEU A 116 -0.94 -5.03 -23.70
N GLN A 117 -0.29 -4.29 -24.60
CA GLN A 117 0.76 -3.34 -24.26
C GLN A 117 0.13 -2.01 -23.83
N CYS A 118 -0.25 -1.92 -22.57
CA CYS A 118 -0.74 -0.70 -21.94
C CYS A 118 0.01 -0.52 -20.62
N ASP A 119 1.21 0.04 -20.68
CA ASP A 119 2.07 0.19 -19.49
C ASP A 119 1.48 1.21 -18.52
N PHE A 120 1.42 0.85 -17.25
CA PHE A 120 1.08 1.79 -16.18
C PHE A 120 2.17 2.87 -16.07
N PRO A 121 1.84 4.18 -16.11
CA PRO A 121 0.55 4.78 -15.75
C PRO A 121 -0.35 5.25 -16.92
N LEU A 122 -0.10 4.85 -18.17
CA LEU A 122 -0.85 5.34 -19.35
C LEU A 122 -2.37 5.17 -19.19
N LEU A 123 -2.81 4.05 -18.61
CA LEU A 123 -4.22 3.79 -18.33
C LEU A 123 -4.89 4.90 -17.51
N LEU A 124 -4.18 5.47 -16.52
CA LEU A 124 -4.70 6.54 -15.69
C LEU A 124 -4.84 7.85 -16.47
N GLN A 125 -3.95 8.10 -17.43
CA GLN A 125 -4.04 9.26 -18.31
C GLN A 125 -5.25 9.13 -19.25
N ILE A 126 -5.47 7.96 -19.83
CA ILE A 126 -6.63 7.66 -20.68
C ILE A 126 -7.95 7.90 -19.93
N LEU A 127 -8.00 7.55 -18.65
CA LEU A 127 -9.19 7.68 -17.80
C LEU A 127 -9.22 8.99 -16.99
N GLU A 128 -8.34 9.93 -17.29
CA GLU A 128 -8.27 11.25 -16.64
C GLU A 128 -8.27 11.16 -15.11
N THR A 129 -7.51 10.19 -14.56
CA THR A 129 -7.47 9.90 -13.13
C THR A 129 -6.08 10.13 -12.57
N ALA A 130 -5.97 10.97 -11.55
CA ALA A 130 -4.70 11.18 -10.87
C ALA A 130 -4.25 9.90 -10.11
N PRO A 131 -2.95 9.55 -10.15
CA PRO A 131 -2.40 8.41 -9.38
C PRO A 131 -2.75 8.45 -7.89
N TYR A 132 -2.72 9.63 -7.26
CA TYR A 132 -3.07 9.80 -5.85
C TYR A 132 -4.51 9.34 -5.53
N HIS A 133 -5.48 9.66 -6.40
CA HIS A 133 -6.86 9.21 -6.23
C HIS A 133 -7.00 7.70 -6.49
N PHE A 134 -6.28 7.19 -7.48
CA PHE A 134 -6.28 5.78 -7.82
C PHE A 134 -5.78 4.89 -6.67
N TRP A 135 -4.72 5.30 -5.96
CA TRP A 135 -4.21 4.58 -4.80
C TRP A 135 -5.26 4.33 -3.72
N ARG A 136 -6.19 5.29 -3.49
CA ARG A 136 -7.26 5.15 -2.47
C ARG A 136 -8.17 3.97 -2.78
N VAL A 137 -8.43 3.71 -4.06
CA VAL A 137 -9.25 2.57 -4.48
C VAL A 137 -8.47 1.28 -4.40
N ILE A 138 -7.21 1.27 -4.86
CA ILE A 138 -6.35 0.08 -4.71
C ILE A 138 -6.24 -0.34 -3.25
N GLU A 139 -6.06 0.59 -2.30
CA GLU A 139 -5.99 0.25 -0.88
C GLU A 139 -7.26 -0.47 -0.40
N ARG A 140 -8.44 0.03 -0.78
CA ARG A 140 -9.72 -0.61 -0.42
C ARG A 140 -9.87 -2.00 -1.05
N VAL A 141 -9.50 -2.12 -2.32
CA VAL A 141 -9.54 -3.40 -3.06
C VAL A 141 -8.59 -4.44 -2.46
N LEU A 142 -7.38 -4.04 -2.06
CA LEU A 142 -6.39 -4.94 -1.45
C LEU A 142 -6.71 -5.32 0.00
N LEU A 143 -7.54 -4.53 0.70
CA LEU A 143 -8.01 -4.80 2.06
C LEU A 143 -9.36 -5.53 2.10
N SER A 144 -9.93 -5.81 0.94
CA SER A 144 -11.27 -6.33 0.78
C SER A 144 -11.43 -7.77 1.33
N GLU A 145 -12.64 -8.13 1.75
CA GLU A 145 -12.94 -9.48 2.25
C GLU A 145 -12.95 -10.51 1.10
N THR A 146 -13.39 -10.10 -0.08
CA THR A 146 -13.38 -10.94 -1.28
C THR A 146 -11.96 -10.98 -1.85
N ARG A 147 -11.30 -12.13 -1.69
CA ARG A 147 -9.90 -12.26 -2.10
C ARG A 147 -9.78 -12.25 -3.61
N LEU A 148 -8.96 -11.32 -4.10
CA LEU A 148 -8.48 -11.34 -5.47
C LEU A 148 -7.61 -12.58 -5.74
N PRO A 149 -7.55 -13.06 -6.99
CA PRO A 149 -6.56 -14.04 -7.41
C PRO A 149 -5.13 -13.58 -7.11
N ASP A 150 -4.25 -14.51 -6.73
CA ASP A 150 -2.89 -14.18 -6.26
C ASP A 150 -2.07 -13.38 -7.27
N ALA A 151 -2.20 -13.67 -8.56
CA ALA A 151 -1.51 -12.93 -9.62
C ALA A 151 -1.97 -11.45 -9.67
N ALA A 152 -3.28 -11.22 -9.66
CA ALA A 152 -3.86 -9.88 -9.64
C ALA A 152 -3.49 -9.13 -8.35
N PHE A 153 -3.52 -9.80 -7.20
CA PHE A 153 -3.13 -9.21 -5.91
C PHE A 153 -1.66 -8.77 -5.92
N LYS A 154 -0.74 -9.62 -6.41
CA LYS A 154 0.68 -9.29 -6.52
C LYS A 154 0.92 -8.12 -7.48
N HIS A 155 0.25 -8.13 -8.63
CA HIS A 155 0.32 -7.06 -9.62
C HIS A 155 -0.15 -5.71 -9.04
N LEU A 156 -1.35 -5.67 -8.46
CA LEU A 156 -1.89 -4.45 -7.85
C LEU A 156 -1.05 -3.93 -6.69
N ARG A 157 -0.35 -4.81 -5.96
CA ARG A 157 0.64 -4.39 -4.95
C ARG A 157 1.82 -3.67 -5.56
N LEU A 158 2.35 -4.14 -6.69
CA LEU A 158 3.43 -3.45 -7.41
C LEU A 158 2.95 -2.11 -7.97
N VAL A 159 1.72 -2.05 -8.48
CA VAL A 159 1.10 -0.80 -8.94
C VAL A 159 0.90 0.18 -7.78
N GLU A 160 0.43 -0.30 -6.61
CA GLU A 160 0.31 0.50 -5.38
C GLU A 160 1.67 1.10 -5.00
N GLU A 161 2.74 0.30 -5.00
CA GLU A 161 4.09 0.76 -4.67
C GLU A 161 4.59 1.80 -5.67
N LYS A 162 4.38 1.61 -6.99
CA LYS A 162 4.73 2.61 -8.03
C LYS A 162 4.05 3.96 -7.80
N VAL A 163 2.76 3.94 -7.41
CA VAL A 163 2.03 5.17 -7.11
C VAL A 163 2.61 5.87 -5.89
N VAL A 164 2.84 5.12 -4.80
CA VAL A 164 3.34 5.64 -3.53
C VAL A 164 4.78 6.13 -3.64
N GLU A 165 5.62 5.51 -4.48
CA GLU A 165 7.04 5.83 -4.57
C GLU A 165 7.39 6.99 -5.51
N SER A 166 6.55 7.30 -6.51
CA SER A 166 6.87 8.35 -7.49
C SER A 166 5.64 9.05 -8.09
N LEU A 167 4.64 8.31 -8.58
CA LEU A 167 3.60 8.92 -9.43
C LEU A 167 2.67 9.90 -8.68
N ALA A 168 2.44 9.66 -7.38
CA ALA A 168 1.68 10.58 -6.54
C ALA A 168 2.46 11.87 -6.21
N TRP A 169 3.76 11.93 -6.49
CA TRP A 169 4.64 13.06 -6.20
C TRP A 169 4.94 13.93 -7.43
N THR A 170 4.22 13.71 -8.54
CA THR A 170 4.33 14.57 -9.73
C THR A 170 3.85 15.99 -9.43
N ASN A 171 4.41 17.03 -10.05
CA ASN A 171 4.05 18.43 -9.78
C ASN A 171 2.54 18.72 -9.94
N SER A 172 1.87 18.02 -10.85
CA SER A 172 0.43 18.14 -11.13
C SER A 172 -0.45 17.28 -10.21
N SER A 173 0.12 16.64 -9.19
CA SER A 173 -0.60 15.72 -8.33
C SER A 173 -1.53 16.45 -7.34
N PRO A 174 -2.77 15.97 -7.13
CA PRO A 174 -3.66 16.51 -6.10
C PRO A 174 -3.16 16.24 -4.67
N LEU A 175 -2.11 15.42 -4.50
CA LEU A 175 -1.42 15.26 -3.22
C LEU A 175 -0.97 16.61 -2.64
N TRP A 176 -0.50 17.54 -3.48
CA TRP A 176 0.01 18.84 -3.03
C TRP A 176 -1.09 19.71 -2.41
N GLU A 177 -2.33 19.56 -2.84
CA GLU A 177 -3.48 20.26 -2.24
C GLU A 177 -3.77 19.75 -0.83
N GLU A 178 -3.72 18.42 -0.63
CA GLU A 178 -3.90 17.79 0.69
C GLU A 178 -2.77 18.19 1.65
N ILE A 179 -1.53 18.29 1.15
CA ILE A 179 -0.38 18.77 1.95
C ILE A 179 -0.56 20.23 2.33
N ARG A 180 -0.95 21.11 1.39
CA ARG A 180 -1.24 22.52 1.68
C ARG A 180 -2.39 22.67 2.70
N ALA A 181 -3.42 21.83 2.60
CA ALA A 181 -4.52 21.80 3.56
C ALA A 181 -4.09 21.32 4.96
N ASN A 182 -3.00 20.56 5.05
CA ASN A 182 -2.38 20.11 6.30
C ASN A 182 -1.20 21.01 6.71
N GLU A 183 -1.44 22.32 6.74
CA GLU A 183 -0.46 23.34 7.16
C GLU A 183 0.83 23.38 6.30
N GLY A 184 0.83 22.77 5.12
CA GLY A 184 1.99 22.72 4.23
C GLY A 184 3.00 21.61 4.53
N HIS A 185 2.70 20.69 5.45
CA HIS A 185 3.63 19.65 5.90
C HIS A 185 3.00 18.26 5.87
N LEU A 186 3.83 17.23 5.69
CA LEU A 186 3.40 15.84 5.88
C LEU A 186 3.29 15.50 7.38
N PRO A 187 2.31 14.69 7.80
CA PRO A 187 2.28 14.15 9.15
C PRO A 187 3.49 13.25 9.42
N SER A 188 3.97 13.27 10.67
CA SER A 188 5.11 12.46 11.09
C SER A 188 4.78 10.97 11.18
N CYS A 189 5.79 10.13 11.19
CA CYS A 189 5.68 8.69 11.37
C CYS A 189 4.90 8.37 12.66
N HIS A 190 5.20 9.10 13.74
CA HIS A 190 4.48 8.97 15.00
C HIS A 190 2.97 9.26 14.88
N GLN A 191 2.59 10.25 14.08
CA GLN A 191 1.18 10.65 13.91
C GLN A 191 0.37 9.66 13.07
N VAL A 192 1.00 8.96 12.11
CA VAL A 192 0.30 8.07 11.17
C VAL A 192 0.41 6.59 11.51
N MET A 193 1.41 6.19 12.29
CA MET A 193 1.62 4.79 12.68
C MET A 193 0.91 4.47 14.00
N PRO A 194 0.11 3.39 14.06
CA PRO A 194 -0.38 2.86 15.34
C PRO A 194 0.79 2.53 16.28
N PRO A 195 0.67 2.71 17.61
CA PRO A 195 1.76 2.43 18.56
C PRO A 195 2.32 1.00 18.46
N ALA A 196 1.47 0.02 18.15
CA ALA A 196 1.88 -1.38 17.94
C ALA A 196 2.80 -1.59 16.72
N TRP A 197 2.88 -0.60 15.82
CA TRP A 197 3.63 -0.65 14.57
C TRP A 197 4.93 0.17 14.65
N LEU A 198 5.33 0.62 15.83
CA LEU A 198 6.58 1.34 16.06
C LEU A 198 7.56 0.46 16.82
N ASP A 199 8.85 0.53 16.46
CA ASP A 199 9.92 -0.08 17.24
C ASP A 199 10.06 0.72 18.54
N GLN A 200 9.63 0.13 19.66
CA GLN A 200 9.90 0.70 20.97
C GLN A 200 11.39 0.53 21.30
N PRO A 201 12.05 1.56 21.86
CA PRO A 201 13.39 1.37 22.42
C PRO A 201 13.32 0.29 23.50
N ARG A 202 14.18 -0.73 23.40
CA ARG A 202 14.38 -1.67 24.52
C ARG A 202 14.94 -0.87 25.69
N ASN A 203 14.12 -0.59 26.69
CA ASN A 203 14.63 -0.36 28.03
C ASN A 203 14.95 -1.74 28.61
N ASP A 204 16.20 -2.17 28.54
CA ASP A 204 16.72 -3.40 29.17
C ASP A 204 16.81 -3.28 30.71
N PHE A 205 15.87 -2.59 31.36
CA PHE A 205 15.77 -2.51 32.81
C PHE A 205 14.31 -2.50 33.27
N GLN A 206 13.68 -3.66 33.28
CA GLN A 206 12.69 -4.00 34.30
C GLN A 206 12.95 -5.45 34.75
N PRO A 207 13.25 -5.70 36.04
CA PRO A 207 13.31 -7.06 36.55
C PRO A 207 11.90 -7.65 36.59
N GLU A 208 11.75 -8.86 36.07
CA GLU A 208 10.56 -9.68 36.19
C GLU A 208 10.22 -9.90 37.68
N SER A 209 9.18 -9.25 38.18
CA SER A 209 8.48 -9.70 39.38
C SER A 209 7.22 -10.45 38.98
N ASN A 210 7.40 -11.77 38.80
CA ASN A 210 6.31 -12.73 38.92
C ASN A 210 5.66 -12.59 40.30
N LEU A 211 4.33 -12.44 40.38
CA LEU A 211 3.48 -12.97 41.46
C LEU A 211 2.01 -13.01 40.99
N PRO A 212 1.20 -13.98 41.45
CA PRO A 212 -0.07 -14.38 40.84
C PRO A 212 -1.30 -13.64 41.40
N ALA A 213 -2.40 -13.73 40.63
CA ALA A 213 -3.71 -13.16 40.89
C ALA A 213 -4.41 -13.69 42.15
N ASP A 214 -5.16 -12.84 42.86
CA ASP A 214 -6.57 -13.12 43.22
C ASP A 214 -7.39 -11.90 43.71
N ALA A 215 -8.70 -11.99 43.50
CA ALA A 215 -9.86 -11.41 44.21
C ALA A 215 -10.22 -9.89 44.20
N SER A 216 -11.23 -9.58 43.38
CA SER A 216 -12.46 -8.77 43.63
C SER A 216 -12.60 -7.88 44.89
N SER A 217 -12.96 -6.60 44.68
CA SER A 217 -14.06 -5.92 45.40
C SER A 217 -14.49 -4.62 44.71
N GLU A 218 -15.81 -4.48 44.56
CA GLU A 218 -16.53 -3.25 44.24
C GLU A 218 -16.49 -2.27 45.43
N ALA A 219 -16.41 -0.97 45.16
CA ALA A 219 -17.19 0.07 45.85
C ALA A 219 -16.97 1.45 45.21
N ASP A 220 -18.08 2.10 44.89
CA ASP A 220 -18.24 3.51 44.54
C ASP A 220 -17.61 4.47 45.56
N LEU A 221 -17.18 5.65 45.09
CA LEU A 221 -17.71 6.94 45.56
C LEU A 221 -17.20 8.11 44.70
N SER A 222 -18.15 8.97 44.37
CA SER A 222 -18.12 10.18 43.56
C SER A 222 -17.30 11.34 44.13
N ALA A 223 -16.61 12.09 43.27
CA ALA A 223 -16.49 13.55 43.37
C ALA A 223 -16.23 14.18 41.99
N SER A 224 -17.14 15.07 41.61
CA SER A 224 -17.28 15.79 40.35
C SER A 224 -16.45 17.09 40.25
N VAL A 225 -16.37 17.60 38.99
CA VAL A 225 -16.14 19.02 38.54
C VAL A 225 -14.67 19.32 38.14
N ASP A 226 -14.31 19.72 36.92
CA ASP A 226 -15.04 20.47 35.87
C ASP A 226 -14.61 20.16 34.42
N GLN A 227 -15.54 20.39 33.49
CA GLN A 227 -15.44 20.14 32.05
C GLN A 227 -15.11 21.41 31.26
N HIS A 228 -14.23 21.31 30.27
CA HIS A 228 -14.28 22.02 28.97
C HIS A 228 -13.52 21.16 27.97
N GLY A 229 -14.03 20.67 26.84
CA GLY A 229 -15.34 20.75 26.21
C GLY A 229 -15.19 20.07 24.84
N SER A 230 -15.64 18.82 24.73
CA SER A 230 -15.73 18.10 23.46
C SER A 230 -16.86 18.70 22.63
N THR A 231 -16.56 19.16 21.40
CA THR A 231 -17.61 19.42 20.40
C THR A 231 -17.27 18.80 19.04
N SER A 232 -18.26 18.05 18.57
CA SER A 232 -18.64 17.75 17.18
C SER A 232 -17.78 16.80 16.35
N ALA A 233 -18.17 15.52 16.45
CA ALA A 233 -18.12 14.57 15.35
C ALA A 233 -19.18 14.90 14.28
N VAL A 234 -19.12 16.08 13.66
CA VAL A 234 -19.81 16.44 12.41
C VAL A 234 -18.89 17.46 11.72
N ASN A 235 -18.39 17.11 10.53
CA ASN A 235 -17.41 17.86 9.72
C ASN A 235 -15.92 17.71 10.08
N ARG A 236 -15.38 16.48 10.10
CA ARG A 236 -13.94 16.30 9.81
C ARG A 236 -13.73 16.46 8.30
N PRO A 237 -12.79 17.31 7.83
CA PRO A 237 -12.44 17.36 6.41
C PRO A 237 -11.96 15.97 5.99
N GLN A 238 -12.63 15.37 5.01
CA GLN A 238 -12.33 14.02 4.50
C GLN A 238 -10.85 13.87 4.09
N GLY A 239 -10.18 14.98 3.75
CA GLY A 239 -8.76 15.07 3.38
C GLY A 239 -7.75 14.70 4.47
N ARG A 240 -8.03 15.02 5.76
CA ARG A 240 -7.08 14.68 6.85
C ARG A 240 -6.89 13.17 6.97
N ASN A 241 -7.93 12.37 6.74
CA ASN A 241 -7.82 10.91 6.83
C ASN A 241 -7.11 10.31 5.61
N SER A 242 -7.32 10.83 4.39
CA SER A 242 -6.64 10.33 3.18
C SER A 242 -5.15 10.56 3.23
N LEU A 243 -4.71 11.77 3.59
CA LEU A 243 -3.29 12.09 3.70
C LEU A 243 -2.59 11.21 4.73
N HIS A 244 -3.17 11.02 5.92
CA HIS A 244 -2.58 10.16 6.95
C HIS A 244 -2.44 8.71 6.47
N LEU A 245 -3.45 8.17 5.79
CA LEU A 245 -3.39 6.81 5.25
C LEU A 245 -2.31 6.67 4.15
N PHE A 246 -2.20 7.66 3.27
CA PHE A 246 -1.20 7.70 2.21
C PHE A 246 0.22 7.75 2.81
N VAL A 247 0.46 8.66 3.75
CA VAL A 247 1.77 8.83 4.40
C VAL A 247 2.13 7.60 5.25
N ARG A 248 1.16 6.93 5.86
CA ARG A 248 1.37 5.63 6.50
C ARG A 248 1.90 4.57 5.52
N LYS A 249 1.43 4.58 4.26
CA LYS A 249 1.99 3.68 3.22
C LYS A 249 3.39 4.09 2.81
N VAL A 250 3.65 5.39 2.65
CA VAL A 250 4.99 5.93 2.38
C VAL A 250 5.98 5.42 3.42
N TYR A 251 5.73 5.67 4.70
CA TYR A 251 6.63 5.23 5.75
C TYR A 251 6.70 3.70 5.89
N GLY A 252 5.60 2.98 5.69
CA GLY A 252 5.60 1.51 5.70
C GLY A 252 6.42 0.89 4.55
N LEU A 253 6.41 1.51 3.37
CA LEU A 253 7.23 1.10 2.22
C LEU A 253 8.71 1.41 2.48
N MET A 254 9.00 2.64 2.89
CA MET A 254 10.37 3.12 3.10
C MET A 254 11.06 2.44 4.28
N GLY A 255 10.33 2.19 5.37
CA GLY A 255 10.85 1.44 6.52
C GLY A 255 11.22 -0.01 6.16
N ARG A 256 10.50 -0.65 5.23
CA ARG A 256 10.87 -1.99 4.70
C ARG A 256 12.11 -1.92 3.81
N ARG A 257 12.18 -0.95 2.88
CA ARG A 257 13.31 -0.79 1.96
C ARG A 257 14.60 -0.42 2.70
N LEU A 258 14.52 0.50 3.67
CA LEU A 258 15.66 0.89 4.51
C LEU A 258 16.18 -0.31 5.31
N ARG A 259 15.29 -1.10 5.92
CA ARG A 259 15.69 -2.30 6.67
C ARG A 259 16.42 -3.30 5.77
N SER A 260 15.92 -3.51 4.55
CA SER A 260 16.56 -4.38 3.56
C SER A 260 17.93 -3.85 3.12
N LEU A 261 18.07 -2.55 2.84
CA LEU A 261 19.34 -1.93 2.47
C LEU A 261 20.35 -1.96 3.61
N CYS A 262 19.94 -1.61 4.83
CA CYS A 262 20.79 -1.66 6.01
C CYS A 262 21.30 -3.08 6.28
N SER A 263 20.47 -4.11 6.08
CA SER A 263 20.90 -5.51 6.22
C SER A 263 21.95 -5.90 5.17
N LEU A 264 21.87 -5.37 3.94
CA LEU A 264 22.85 -5.63 2.88
C LEU A 264 24.13 -4.81 3.02
N LEU A 265 24.05 -3.64 3.66
CA LEU A 265 25.17 -2.72 3.90
C LEU A 265 25.80 -2.91 5.29
N GLU A 266 25.34 -3.89 6.06
CA GLU A 266 25.79 -4.15 7.45
C GLU A 266 25.71 -2.92 8.38
N ILE A 267 24.66 -2.11 8.18
CA ILE A 267 24.40 -0.91 8.97
C ILE A 267 23.74 -1.30 10.31
N SER A 268 24.29 -0.79 11.41
CA SER A 268 23.76 -1.02 12.76
C SER A 268 22.35 -0.44 12.96
N ASP A 269 21.60 -1.00 13.91
CA ASP A 269 20.25 -0.53 14.24
C ASP A 269 20.24 0.93 14.72
N GLU A 270 21.28 1.37 15.44
CA GLU A 270 21.43 2.76 15.88
C GLU A 270 21.60 3.71 14.69
N LEU A 271 22.48 3.39 13.75
CA LEU A 271 22.68 4.21 12.55
C LEU A 271 21.43 4.18 11.67
N ARG A 272 20.74 3.04 11.57
CA ARG A 272 19.47 2.92 10.85
C ARG A 272 18.41 3.89 11.39
N LEU A 273 18.33 4.10 12.71
CA LEU A 273 17.43 5.08 13.32
C LEU A 273 17.80 6.53 12.97
N LYS A 274 19.10 6.85 12.94
CA LYS A 274 19.61 8.17 12.51
C LYS A 274 19.29 8.42 11.03
N ILE A 275 19.50 7.42 10.17
CA ILE A 275 19.14 7.45 8.74
C ILE A 275 17.63 7.65 8.57
N TRP A 276 16.81 6.90 9.31
CA TRP A 276 15.36 7.03 9.27
C TRP A 276 14.90 8.44 9.66
N THR A 277 15.47 8.98 10.73
CA THR A 277 15.17 10.33 11.22
C THR A 277 15.53 11.39 10.18
N CYS A 278 16.69 11.27 9.53
CA CYS A 278 17.10 12.14 8.42
C CYS A 278 16.16 12.04 7.20
N PHE A 279 15.78 10.81 6.83
CA PHE A 279 14.83 10.58 5.75
C PHE A 279 13.45 11.19 6.06
N GLU A 280 12.91 10.96 7.26
CA GLU A 280 11.63 11.52 7.67
C GLU A 280 11.66 13.06 7.70
N HIS A 281 12.73 13.65 8.25
CA HIS A 281 12.93 15.09 8.22
C HIS A 281 12.94 15.65 6.79
N SER A 282 13.59 14.97 5.84
CA SER A 282 13.59 15.39 4.44
C SER A 282 12.18 15.42 3.82
N LEU A 283 11.30 14.49 4.20
CA LEU A 283 9.93 14.45 3.71
C LEU A 283 9.04 15.52 4.35
N ILE A 284 9.21 15.79 5.64
CA ILE A 284 8.34 16.70 6.40
C ILE A 284 8.75 18.17 6.22
N ASN A 285 10.05 18.46 6.33
CA ASN A 285 10.58 19.82 6.36
C ASN A 285 11.04 20.30 4.98
N HIS A 286 11.38 19.37 4.09
CA HIS A 286 11.86 19.67 2.73
C HIS A 286 11.02 18.95 1.67
N THR A 287 9.69 18.94 1.82
CA THR A 287 8.77 18.18 0.96
C THR A 287 8.90 18.50 -0.54
N HIS A 288 9.36 19.70 -0.88
CA HIS A 288 9.65 20.10 -2.27
C HIS A 288 10.73 19.21 -2.94
N LEU A 289 11.59 18.54 -2.15
CA LEU A 289 12.53 17.53 -2.65
C LEU A 289 11.82 16.35 -3.32
N MET A 290 10.54 16.11 -3.04
CA MET A 290 9.77 15.03 -3.67
C MET A 290 9.11 15.39 -5.00
N ILE A 291 9.01 16.68 -5.36
CA ILE A 291 8.35 17.10 -6.61
C ILE A 291 9.06 16.46 -7.81
N ASP A 292 8.31 15.67 -8.58
CA ASP A 292 8.76 14.92 -9.75
C ASP A 292 9.97 14.00 -9.49
N ARG A 293 10.08 13.50 -8.25
CA ARG A 293 11.16 12.61 -7.82
C ARG A 293 10.62 11.30 -7.24
N HIS A 294 11.56 10.41 -6.94
CA HIS A 294 11.29 9.06 -6.45
C HIS A 294 11.75 8.94 -4.99
N LEU A 295 10.95 8.32 -4.12
CA LEU A 295 11.25 8.19 -2.69
C LEU A 295 12.62 7.55 -2.42
N ASP A 296 12.96 6.50 -3.17
CA ASP A 296 14.26 5.83 -3.03
C ASP A 296 15.47 6.73 -3.32
N GLN A 297 15.31 7.82 -4.09
CA GLN A 297 16.39 8.79 -4.30
C GLN A 297 16.74 9.51 -2.99
N LEU A 298 15.72 9.99 -2.27
CA LEU A 298 15.90 10.60 -0.95
C LEU A 298 16.41 9.56 0.05
N LEU A 299 15.90 8.33 0.01
CA LEU A 299 16.36 7.27 0.92
C LEU A 299 17.85 6.96 0.75
N MET A 300 18.33 6.79 -0.48
CA MET A 300 19.75 6.57 -0.76
C MET A 300 20.61 7.77 -0.35
N CYS A 301 20.11 9.00 -0.56
CA CYS A 301 20.80 10.21 -0.11
C CYS A 301 20.89 10.29 1.42
N ALA A 302 19.82 9.95 2.14
CA ALA A 302 19.82 9.90 3.60
C ALA A 302 20.80 8.86 4.16
N ILE A 303 20.85 7.66 3.56
CA ILE A 303 21.83 6.62 3.92
C ILE A 303 23.24 7.16 3.76
N TYR A 304 23.57 7.72 2.59
CA TYR A 304 24.91 8.21 2.30
C TYR A 304 25.31 9.38 3.21
N MET A 305 24.44 10.37 3.38
CA MET A 305 24.69 11.57 4.18
C MET A 305 24.99 11.23 5.64
N ILE A 306 24.12 10.41 6.26
CA ILE A 306 24.28 10.05 7.66
C ILE A 306 25.50 9.16 7.85
N ALA A 307 25.74 8.17 6.99
CA ALA A 307 26.96 7.36 7.05
C ALA A 307 28.23 8.24 6.98
N LYS A 308 28.27 9.20 6.04
CA LYS A 308 29.39 10.14 5.88
C LYS A 308 29.62 10.98 7.14
N ILE A 309 28.57 11.54 7.73
CA ILE A 309 28.67 12.42 8.91
C ILE A 309 29.08 11.63 10.17
N THR A 310 28.60 10.38 10.31
CA THR A 310 28.98 9.50 11.42
C THR A 310 30.33 8.80 11.20
N ARG A 311 31.12 9.22 10.20
CA ARG A 311 32.43 8.65 9.85
C ARG A 311 32.39 7.16 9.47
N MET A 312 31.26 6.70 8.94
CA MET A 312 31.15 5.39 8.31
C MET A 312 31.31 5.55 6.80
N GLU A 313 32.41 5.03 6.26
CA GLU A 313 32.74 5.17 4.84
C GLU A 313 31.96 4.18 3.99
N ILE A 314 30.68 4.52 3.71
CA ILE A 314 29.85 3.77 2.76
C ILE A 314 29.87 4.53 1.42
N PRO A 315 30.53 4.01 0.38
CA PRO A 315 30.58 4.69 -0.90
C PRO A 315 29.19 4.68 -1.57
N PHE A 316 28.82 5.80 -2.19
CA PHE A 316 27.53 5.95 -2.88
C PHE A 316 27.29 4.84 -3.92
N LYS A 317 28.37 4.37 -4.57
CA LYS A 317 28.33 3.27 -5.53
C LYS A 317 27.81 1.96 -4.92
N LEU A 318 28.25 1.60 -3.71
CA LEU A 318 27.82 0.39 -3.02
C LEU A 318 26.33 0.45 -2.65
N ILE A 319 25.85 1.62 -2.21
CA ILE A 319 24.42 1.84 -1.93
C ILE A 319 23.60 1.61 -3.20
N MET A 320 24.01 2.18 -4.33
CA MET A 320 23.33 2.01 -5.62
C MET A 320 23.37 0.56 -6.13
N GLU A 321 24.45 -0.18 -5.89
CA GLU A 321 24.57 -1.59 -6.27
C GLU A 321 23.61 -2.47 -5.47
N ASN A 322 23.57 -2.29 -4.14
CA ASN A 322 22.63 -2.99 -3.26
C ASN A 322 21.17 -2.60 -3.47
N TYR A 323 20.90 -1.37 -3.93
CA TYR A 323 19.56 -0.96 -4.36
C TYR A 323 19.11 -1.67 -5.64
N LYS A 324 20.01 -1.77 -6.64
CA LYS A 324 19.72 -2.41 -7.93
C LYS A 324 19.58 -3.93 -7.85
N SER A 325 20.06 -4.56 -6.78
CA SER A 325 19.91 -6.01 -6.55
C SER A 325 18.57 -6.38 -5.93
N GLN A 326 17.80 -5.41 -5.42
CA GLN A 326 16.48 -5.68 -4.85
C GLN A 326 15.46 -6.08 -5.93
N PRO A 327 14.49 -6.94 -5.58
CA PRO A 327 13.40 -7.26 -6.50
C PRO A 327 12.50 -6.03 -6.71
N ASN A 328 12.06 -5.84 -7.96
CA ASN A 328 11.11 -4.80 -8.37
C ASN A 328 11.61 -3.35 -8.32
N THR A 329 12.90 -3.08 -8.14
CA THR A 329 13.47 -1.73 -8.26
C THR A 329 13.83 -1.37 -9.69
N SER A 330 13.47 -0.16 -10.12
CA SER A 330 13.85 0.33 -11.43
C SER A 330 15.30 0.83 -11.45
N ARG A 331 16.07 0.37 -12.43
CA ARG A 331 17.47 0.79 -12.65
C ARG A 331 17.60 2.25 -13.08
N SER A 332 16.53 2.88 -13.58
CA SER A 332 16.54 4.28 -14.01
C SER A 332 16.55 5.27 -12.84
N VAL A 333 16.10 4.85 -11.65
CA VAL A 333 15.97 5.72 -10.46
C VAL A 333 17.29 6.39 -10.08
N CYS A 334 18.43 5.72 -10.27
CA CYS A 334 19.75 6.30 -10.00
C CYS A 334 20.34 7.10 -11.18
N LYS A 335 19.86 6.88 -12.40
CA LYS A 335 20.45 7.42 -13.64
C LYS A 335 19.84 8.75 -14.05
N THR A 336 18.55 8.91 -13.81
CA THR A 336 17.76 10.04 -14.30
C THR A 336 17.00 10.64 -13.13
N VAL A 337 17.56 11.71 -12.58
CA VAL A 337 17.05 12.43 -11.41
C VAL A 337 16.90 13.90 -11.75
N LEU A 338 15.77 14.50 -11.38
CA LEU A 338 15.51 15.92 -11.62
C LEU A 338 16.42 16.80 -10.74
N ILE A 339 17.18 17.70 -11.37
CA ILE A 339 18.11 18.60 -10.68
C ILE A 339 17.51 19.99 -10.49
N SER A 340 16.84 20.55 -11.51
CA SER A 340 16.18 21.85 -11.41
C SER A 340 15.06 21.99 -12.43
N GLU A 341 13.97 22.59 -11.98
CA GLU A 341 12.94 23.22 -12.81
C GLU A 341 13.15 24.73 -12.65
N ARG A 342 13.30 25.50 -13.74
CA ARG A 342 13.43 26.95 -13.61
C ARG A 342 12.05 27.54 -13.32
N SER A 343 11.86 28.13 -12.13
CA SER A 343 10.67 28.93 -11.80
C SER A 343 10.39 29.97 -12.88
N LEU A 344 9.14 30.04 -13.32
CA LEU A 344 8.55 31.16 -14.05
C LEU A 344 8.43 32.39 -13.12
N GLU A 345 9.53 32.89 -12.59
CA GLU A 345 9.57 34.20 -11.93
C GLU A 345 10.90 34.87 -12.25
N ASN A 346 10.92 35.64 -13.34
CA ASN A 346 11.74 36.83 -13.51
C ASN A 346 11.09 37.67 -14.63
N PRO A 347 10.54 38.86 -14.34
CA PRO A 347 10.14 39.78 -15.41
C PRO A 347 11.41 40.29 -16.11
N PRO A 348 11.47 40.34 -17.45
CA PRO A 348 12.65 40.84 -18.14
C PRO A 348 12.73 42.34 -17.92
N THR A 349 13.73 42.79 -17.16
CA THR A 349 14.18 44.18 -17.18
C THR A 349 14.71 44.46 -18.58
N VAL A 350 13.93 45.25 -19.33
CA VAL A 350 14.33 45.87 -20.58
C VAL A 350 15.58 46.70 -20.31
N ASN A 351 16.72 46.26 -20.85
CA ASN A 351 17.89 47.10 -21.00
C ASN A 351 18.18 47.23 -22.50
N ASP A 352 17.56 48.26 -23.07
CA ASP A 352 17.84 48.77 -24.40
C ASP A 352 19.20 49.47 -24.37
N ASN A 353 20.14 49.09 -25.24
CA ASN A 353 21.14 50.03 -25.78
C ASN A 353 21.94 49.40 -26.95
N SER A 354 21.69 49.98 -28.13
CA SER A 354 22.57 50.18 -29.29
C SER A 354 23.20 48.94 -29.96
N ARG A 355 22.63 48.50 -31.09
CA ARG A 355 22.88 49.01 -32.46
C ARG A 355 24.35 48.93 -32.90
N ASN A 356 24.63 47.96 -33.77
CA ASN A 356 25.45 48.16 -34.96
C ASN A 356 25.04 47.17 -36.07
N LEU A 357 24.48 47.72 -37.14
CA LEU A 357 24.15 47.07 -38.40
C LEU A 357 25.36 47.14 -39.33
N THR A 358 25.78 46.00 -39.90
CA THR A 358 26.45 45.97 -41.22
C THR A 358 26.07 44.70 -41.99
N ASN A 359 25.20 44.90 -42.99
CA ASN A 359 25.15 44.35 -44.35
C ASN A 359 25.25 42.83 -44.64
N GLY A 360 24.15 42.30 -45.22
CA GLY A 360 24.11 41.13 -46.10
C GLY A 360 22.68 40.77 -46.53
N LEU A 361 22.36 40.91 -47.82
CA LEU A 361 21.09 40.56 -48.48
C LEU A 361 20.74 39.05 -48.33
N PRO A 362 19.45 38.63 -48.40
CA PRO A 362 18.98 37.33 -47.93
C PRO A 362 19.07 36.22 -48.98
N THR A 363 19.54 35.05 -48.57
CA THR A 363 19.27 33.78 -49.27
C THR A 363 17.99 33.16 -48.70
N PRO A 364 17.02 32.73 -49.52
CA PRO A 364 15.86 31.99 -49.03
C PRO A 364 16.34 30.56 -48.77
N ASN A 365 16.35 30.08 -47.52
CA ASN A 365 16.24 28.66 -47.12
C ASN A 365 16.57 28.39 -45.63
N THR A 366 16.34 29.32 -44.71
CA THR A 366 16.44 29.05 -43.27
C THR A 366 15.04 29.10 -42.65
N PRO A 367 14.49 27.99 -42.11
CA PRO A 367 13.28 28.04 -41.31
C PRO A 367 13.53 28.92 -40.08
N SER A 368 12.66 29.91 -39.94
CA SER A 368 12.57 30.86 -38.84
C SER A 368 12.79 30.24 -37.46
N GLU A 369 13.79 30.75 -36.72
CA GLU A 369 14.02 30.52 -35.28
C GLU A 369 12.93 31.20 -34.43
N HIS A 370 11.69 30.74 -34.55
CA HIS A 370 10.60 31.18 -33.69
C HIS A 370 9.64 30.04 -33.35
N TYR A 371 10.21 28.95 -32.86
CA TYR A 371 9.51 28.04 -31.96
C TYR A 371 10.28 28.04 -30.63
N PRO A 372 9.65 28.38 -29.50
CA PRO A 372 10.24 28.05 -28.22
C PRO A 372 10.30 26.52 -28.17
N GLU A 373 11.51 25.96 -28.24
CA GLU A 373 11.70 24.53 -28.00
C GLU A 373 11.08 24.14 -26.65
N PRO A 374 10.46 22.95 -26.54
CA PRO A 374 9.91 22.49 -25.28
C PRO A 374 11.02 22.50 -24.22
N HIS A 375 10.82 23.32 -23.20
CA HIS A 375 11.78 23.61 -22.14
C HIS A 375 12.35 22.32 -21.54
N GLN A 376 13.65 22.06 -21.76
CA GLN A 376 14.28 20.82 -21.31
C GLN A 376 14.53 20.86 -19.79
N GLU A 377 13.80 20.02 -19.06
CA GLU A 377 14.07 19.68 -17.66
C GLU A 377 15.54 19.21 -17.50
N GLN A 378 16.30 19.82 -16.58
CA GLN A 378 17.68 19.39 -16.36
C GLN A 378 17.73 18.12 -15.51
N LYS A 379 17.99 16.98 -16.17
CA LYS A 379 18.13 15.67 -15.54
C LYS A 379 19.61 15.30 -15.36
N GLY A 380 19.96 14.79 -14.18
CA GLY A 380 21.30 14.33 -13.83
C GLY A 380 21.27 12.96 -13.16
N ASN A 381 22.45 12.45 -12.80
CA ASN A 381 22.52 11.23 -11.99
C ASN A 381 22.25 11.53 -10.50
N LEU A 382 22.01 10.48 -9.71
CA LEU A 382 21.69 10.61 -8.29
C LEU A 382 22.80 11.29 -7.46
N ILE A 383 24.07 11.14 -7.86
CA ILE A 383 25.20 11.80 -7.17
C ILE A 383 25.16 13.32 -7.43
N LEU A 384 24.81 13.75 -8.64
CA LEU A 384 24.62 15.16 -8.97
C LEU A 384 23.46 15.75 -8.16
N PHE A 385 22.34 15.04 -8.07
CA PHE A 385 21.22 15.44 -7.20
C PHE A 385 21.65 15.59 -5.75
N TYR A 386 22.39 14.61 -5.21
CA TYR A 386 22.91 14.66 -3.86
C TYR A 386 23.77 15.91 -3.62
N ASN A 387 24.73 16.18 -4.50
CA ASN A 387 25.66 17.29 -4.35
C ASN A 387 25.01 18.66 -4.56
N GLN A 388 24.11 18.80 -5.54
CA GLN A 388 23.61 20.11 -5.98
C GLN A 388 22.29 20.51 -5.34
N VAL A 389 21.50 19.55 -4.85
CA VAL A 389 20.15 19.77 -4.31
C VAL A 389 20.07 19.26 -2.87
N TYR A 390 20.17 17.95 -2.66
CA TYR A 390 19.89 17.34 -1.35
C TYR A 390 20.82 17.85 -0.23
N THR A 391 22.12 18.00 -0.50
CA THR A 391 23.08 18.49 0.50
C THR A 391 22.77 19.90 0.96
N LYS A 392 22.33 20.79 0.06
CA LYS A 392 22.05 22.19 0.42
C LYS A 392 20.96 22.31 1.48
N ASP A 393 19.95 21.46 1.38
CA ASP A 393 18.80 21.49 2.27
C ASP A 393 19.06 20.72 3.57
N MET A 394 19.71 19.57 3.47
CA MET A 394 19.78 18.60 4.55
C MET A 394 21.06 18.66 5.38
N GLU A 395 22.12 19.35 4.93
CA GLU A 395 23.43 19.38 5.62
C GLU A 395 23.31 19.97 7.04
N SER A 396 22.58 21.07 7.21
CA SER A 396 22.39 21.73 8.51
C SER A 396 21.76 20.80 9.55
N PHE A 397 20.72 20.06 9.15
CA PHE A 397 20.06 19.07 10.01
C PHE A 397 20.94 17.84 10.25
N ALA A 398 21.59 17.34 9.20
CA ALA A 398 22.36 16.10 9.30
C ALA A 398 23.62 16.27 10.19
N MET A 399 24.20 17.47 10.25
CA MET A 399 25.32 17.79 11.15
C MET A 399 24.99 17.61 12.64
N LEU A 400 23.70 17.61 13.03
CA LEU A 400 23.27 17.32 14.39
C LEU A 400 23.56 15.88 14.83
N PHE A 401 23.82 14.96 13.88
CA PHE A 401 24.24 13.59 14.16
C PHE A 401 25.76 13.40 14.14
N SER A 402 26.54 14.48 13.93
CA SER A 402 27.99 14.42 13.99
C SER A 402 28.45 13.99 15.39
N PRO A 403 29.48 13.12 15.51
CA PRO A 403 30.06 12.76 16.80
C PRO A 403 30.58 13.96 17.62
N THR A 404 30.78 15.11 16.98
CA THR A 404 31.29 16.34 17.59
C THR A 404 30.18 17.25 18.14
N PHE A 405 28.91 16.96 17.86
CA PHE A 405 27.79 17.80 18.26
C PHE A 405 27.13 17.28 19.54
N GLU A 406 27.15 18.08 20.61
CA GLU A 406 26.50 17.74 21.88
C GLU A 406 25.01 18.10 21.82
N GLY A 407 24.20 17.21 21.25
CA GLY A 407 22.75 17.41 21.16
C GLY A 407 22.10 16.60 20.06
N THR A 408 22.13 15.27 20.18
CA THR A 408 21.45 14.40 19.19
C THR A 408 19.96 14.75 19.18
N PRO A 409 19.37 15.07 18.01
CA PRO A 409 17.97 15.42 17.93
C PRO A 409 17.11 14.20 18.31
N PRO A 410 15.85 14.41 18.77
CA PRO A 410 14.97 13.31 19.10
C PRO A 410 14.81 12.39 17.88
N LEU A 411 15.13 11.11 18.06
CA LEU A 411 15.04 10.13 16.99
C LEU A 411 13.58 9.86 16.66
N SER A 412 13.30 9.79 15.36
CA SER A 412 11.95 9.46 14.90
C SER A 412 11.66 7.96 15.07
N PRO A 413 10.42 7.59 15.42
CA PRO A 413 10.10 6.19 15.69
C PRO A 413 10.11 5.38 14.39
N TYR A 414 10.75 4.21 14.43
CA TYR A 414 10.94 3.39 13.24
C TYR A 414 9.75 2.45 13.00
N PRO A 415 9.24 2.33 11.76
CA PRO A 415 8.17 1.38 11.44
C PRO A 415 8.58 -0.08 11.66
N ARG A 416 7.85 -0.80 12.52
CA ARG A 416 8.01 -2.24 12.74
C ARG A 416 7.64 -3.05 11.52
N GLN A 417 8.47 -4.04 11.21
CA GLN A 417 8.12 -5.06 10.23
C GLN A 417 7.09 -6.00 10.84
N ARG A 418 5.84 -5.92 10.39
CA ARG A 418 4.82 -6.89 10.73
C ARG A 418 5.17 -8.24 10.08
N LYS A 419 5.43 -9.29 10.87
CA LYS A 419 5.06 -10.65 10.42
C LYS A 419 3.53 -10.64 10.38
N ALA A 420 2.94 -10.53 9.19
CA ALA A 420 1.48 -10.51 9.06
C ALA A 420 0.93 -11.72 9.83
N PRO A 421 -0.04 -11.57 10.75
CA PRO A 421 -0.60 -12.73 11.43
C PRO A 421 -1.05 -13.71 10.36
N PRO A 422 -0.78 -15.02 10.53
CA PRO A 422 -1.03 -15.99 9.48
C PRO A 422 -2.48 -15.83 9.04
N ARG A 423 -2.68 -15.50 7.77
CA ARG A 423 -3.98 -15.07 7.25
C ARG A 423 -5.02 -16.10 7.66
N ARG A 424 -5.95 -15.73 8.54
CA ARG A 424 -7.03 -16.60 9.00
C ARG A 424 -8.10 -16.62 7.90
N HIS A 425 -8.30 -17.78 7.27
CA HIS A 425 -9.25 -18.00 6.18
C HIS A 425 -10.55 -18.50 6.77
N ARG A 426 -11.63 -17.72 6.68
CA ARG A 426 -12.94 -18.26 7.06
C ARG A 426 -13.35 -19.30 6.02
N VAL A 427 -13.53 -20.55 6.44
CA VAL A 427 -13.80 -21.68 5.51
C VAL A 427 -15.24 -21.63 4.99
N LEU A 428 -16.18 -21.17 5.82
CA LEU A 428 -17.60 -21.08 5.47
C LEU A 428 -18.22 -19.81 6.08
N SER A 429 -19.05 -19.12 5.32
CA SER A 429 -19.66 -17.84 5.71
C SER A 429 -20.61 -17.92 6.90
N ASN A 430 -21.16 -19.10 7.17
CA ASN A 430 -22.10 -19.38 8.27
C ASN A 430 -21.42 -19.88 9.55
N LEU A 431 -20.14 -20.29 9.50
CA LEU A 431 -19.42 -20.83 10.64
C LEU A 431 -18.19 -19.96 10.96
N SER A 432 -17.85 -19.80 12.24
CA SER A 432 -16.62 -19.13 12.68
C SER A 432 -15.41 -20.06 12.61
N VAL A 433 -15.26 -20.78 11.48
CA VAL A 433 -14.17 -21.74 11.26
C VAL A 433 -13.10 -21.05 10.43
N PHE A 434 -11.88 -20.99 10.96
CA PHE A 434 -10.75 -20.32 10.32
C PHE A 434 -9.58 -21.28 10.07
N VAL A 435 -8.93 -21.19 8.91
CA VAL A 435 -7.68 -21.90 8.58
C VAL A 435 -6.54 -20.91 8.50
N SER A 436 -5.40 -21.21 9.13
CA SER A 436 -4.19 -20.40 9.05
C SER A 436 -2.98 -21.28 8.78
N THR A 437 -1.98 -20.72 8.09
CA THR A 437 -0.67 -21.37 7.95
C THR A 437 -0.02 -21.50 9.33
N TYR A 438 0.56 -22.67 9.62
CA TYR A 438 1.22 -22.93 10.90
C TYR A 438 2.55 -22.16 10.99
N GLU A 439 2.72 -21.34 12.03
CA GLU A 439 3.99 -20.66 12.35
C GLU A 439 4.67 -21.38 13.53
N PRO A 440 5.90 -21.89 13.37
CA PRO A 440 6.58 -22.66 14.42
C PRO A 440 7.07 -21.82 15.61
N GLU A 441 7.09 -20.48 15.50
CA GLU A 441 7.63 -19.57 16.54
C GLU A 441 6.57 -18.83 17.37
N SER A 442 5.29 -18.98 17.08
CA SER A 442 4.24 -18.33 17.89
C SER A 442 3.93 -19.17 19.14
N PRO A 443 3.95 -18.60 20.36
CA PRO A 443 3.39 -19.30 21.52
C PRO A 443 1.90 -19.60 21.22
N PRO A 444 1.40 -20.80 21.58
CA PRO A 444 0.00 -21.14 21.35
C PRO A 444 -0.90 -20.09 22.02
N PRO A 445 -2.05 -19.74 21.41
CA PRO A 445 -2.95 -18.74 21.97
C PRO A 445 -3.32 -19.17 23.40
N GLY A 446 -3.06 -18.30 24.38
CA GLY A 446 -3.29 -18.54 25.82
C GLY A 446 -4.76 -18.68 26.24
N SER A 447 -5.65 -19.00 25.30
CA SER A 447 -7.05 -19.35 25.56
C SER A 447 -7.18 -20.88 25.63
N PRO A 448 -8.04 -21.43 26.52
CA PRO A 448 -8.25 -22.87 26.68
C PRO A 448 -9.04 -23.44 25.49
N GLY A 449 -8.43 -23.48 24.31
CA GLY A 449 -9.02 -24.04 23.10
C GLY A 449 -8.85 -25.55 23.05
N LEU A 450 -9.90 -26.26 22.61
CA LEU A 450 -9.81 -27.69 22.30
C LEU A 450 -8.94 -27.88 21.04
N SER A 451 -7.85 -28.66 21.14
CA SER A 451 -6.99 -28.99 20.01
C SER A 451 -7.24 -30.42 19.52
N TYR A 452 -7.26 -30.63 18.20
CA TYR A 452 -7.28 -31.96 17.58
C TYR A 452 -6.13 -32.12 16.61
N VAL A 453 -5.34 -33.17 16.81
CA VAL A 453 -4.21 -33.56 15.96
C VAL A 453 -4.60 -34.86 15.25
N PHE A 454 -4.61 -34.82 13.92
CA PHE A 454 -4.85 -35.98 13.09
C PHE A 454 -3.88 -37.11 13.47
N ASN A 455 -4.42 -38.31 13.66
CA ASN A 455 -3.69 -39.54 14.02
C ASN A 455 -3.10 -39.60 15.44
N SER A 456 -3.26 -38.55 16.27
CA SER A 456 -2.71 -38.54 17.63
C SER A 456 -3.75 -38.23 18.70
N THR A 457 -4.81 -37.50 18.37
CA THR A 457 -5.87 -37.17 19.31
C THR A 457 -7.04 -38.15 19.18
N PRO A 458 -7.58 -38.68 20.29
CA PRO A 458 -8.75 -39.55 20.27
C PRO A 458 -9.96 -38.89 19.60
N ARG A 459 -10.78 -39.67 18.90
CA ARG A 459 -11.97 -39.19 18.16
C ARG A 459 -13.01 -38.50 19.05
N GLU A 460 -12.99 -38.76 20.35
CA GLU A 460 -13.85 -38.14 21.36
C GLU A 460 -13.59 -36.63 21.46
N ARG A 461 -12.36 -36.16 21.20
CA ARG A 461 -12.04 -34.73 21.10
C ARG A 461 -12.65 -34.06 19.89
N LEU A 462 -12.83 -34.76 18.76
CA LEU A 462 -13.58 -34.23 17.62
C LEU A 462 -15.05 -34.02 17.99
N ARG A 463 -15.65 -34.93 18.76
CA ARG A 463 -17.02 -34.74 19.26
C ARG A 463 -17.13 -33.50 20.14
N GLN A 464 -16.17 -33.27 21.04
CA GLN A 464 -16.14 -32.06 21.88
C GLN A 464 -15.97 -30.77 21.04
N ILE A 465 -15.12 -30.79 20.02
CA ILE A 465 -14.95 -29.65 19.10
C ILE A 465 -16.23 -29.41 18.29
N ASN A 466 -16.86 -30.46 17.77
CA ASN A 466 -18.13 -30.34 17.06
C ASN A 466 -19.24 -29.76 17.95
N ASN A 467 -19.33 -30.22 19.21
CA ASN A 467 -20.26 -29.67 20.19
C ASN A 467 -19.96 -28.19 20.49
N MET A 468 -18.70 -27.80 20.63
CA MET A 468 -18.28 -26.40 20.81
C MET A 468 -18.68 -25.53 19.60
N ILE A 469 -18.49 -26.02 18.38
CA ILE A 469 -18.90 -25.29 17.17
C ILE A 469 -20.44 -25.17 17.09
N GLN A 470 -21.16 -26.22 17.49
CA GLN A 470 -22.63 -26.22 17.53
C GLN A 470 -23.20 -25.28 18.60
N THR A 471 -22.63 -25.22 19.81
CA THR A 471 -23.09 -24.31 20.87
C THR A 471 -22.81 -22.84 20.54
N HIS A 472 -21.71 -22.53 19.85
CA HIS A 472 -21.47 -21.18 19.33
C HIS A 472 -22.38 -20.81 18.13
N ALA A 473 -22.89 -21.79 17.40
CA ALA A 473 -23.91 -21.57 16.36
C ALA A 473 -25.33 -21.40 16.94
N GLN A 474 -25.59 -21.95 18.15
CA GLN A 474 -26.91 -21.97 18.81
C GLN A 474 -27.16 -20.81 19.80
N ARG A 475 -26.65 -19.60 19.55
CA ARG A 475 -27.17 -18.38 20.24
C ARG A 475 -28.58 -17.96 19.77
N GLY A 476 -29.36 -18.89 19.25
CA GLY A 476 -30.81 -18.82 19.10
C GLY A 476 -31.42 -20.15 19.55
N TYR A 477 -32.18 -20.08 20.64
CA TYR A 477 -32.99 -21.15 21.29
C TYR A 477 -32.28 -22.15 22.22
N VAL A 478 -32.92 -22.37 23.38
CA VAL A 478 -32.42 -22.98 24.63
C VAL A 478 -33.09 -24.35 24.87
N VAL A 479 -32.41 -25.26 25.60
CA VAL A 479 -32.84 -26.07 26.79
C VAL A 479 -32.07 -27.42 26.86
N PRO A 480 -31.68 -27.91 28.06
CA PRO A 480 -30.53 -28.79 28.28
C PRO A 480 -30.89 -30.25 28.60
N LEU A 481 -29.90 -31.15 28.54
CA LEU A 481 -29.93 -32.45 29.23
C LEU A 481 -28.62 -32.72 29.96
N ASP A 482 -28.81 -33.10 31.22
CA ASP A 482 -27.88 -33.48 32.27
C ASP A 482 -27.30 -34.89 32.02
N ASP A 483 -26.04 -35.10 32.43
CA ASP A 483 -25.60 -36.29 33.17
C ASP A 483 -24.05 -36.35 33.31
N GLY A 484 -23.59 -36.28 34.57
CA GLY A 484 -22.67 -37.28 35.14
C GLY A 484 -21.14 -37.14 34.93
N PRO A 485 -20.32 -37.16 36.01
CA PRO A 485 -18.89 -36.85 35.95
C PRO A 485 -18.00 -38.08 35.74
N SER A 486 -16.81 -37.90 35.13
CA SER A 486 -15.68 -38.79 35.37
C SER A 486 -14.32 -38.13 35.13
N ALA A 487 -13.43 -38.40 36.08
CA ALA A 487 -12.21 -37.69 36.37
C ALA A 487 -10.98 -38.23 35.62
N LYS A 488 -10.00 -37.31 35.44
CA LYS A 488 -8.54 -37.51 35.35
C LYS A 488 -7.99 -38.44 34.26
N ARG A 489 -7.21 -37.84 33.34
CA ARG A 489 -5.72 -37.98 33.31
C ARG A 489 -5.11 -36.97 32.34
N PHE A 490 -4.19 -36.17 32.86
CA PHE A 490 -3.23 -35.38 32.10
C PHE A 490 -2.31 -36.30 31.29
N CYS A 491 -1.98 -35.92 30.05
CA CYS A 491 -0.77 -36.37 29.40
C CYS A 491 -0.16 -35.17 28.67
N SER A 492 0.92 -34.65 29.27
CA SER A 492 1.77 -33.59 28.76
C SER A 492 2.83 -34.25 27.89
N ASP A 493 2.75 -34.12 26.57
CA ASP A 493 3.94 -34.34 25.75
C ASP A 493 3.96 -33.45 24.50
N GLN A 494 4.08 -32.15 24.77
CA GLN A 494 4.30 -31.09 23.78
C GLN A 494 5.59 -31.32 22.97
N SER A 495 6.53 -32.10 23.52
CA SER A 495 7.81 -32.48 22.92
C SER A 495 7.65 -33.43 21.71
N VAL A 496 6.71 -34.37 21.79
CA VAL A 496 6.45 -35.39 20.76
C VAL A 496 5.79 -34.75 19.55
N LEU A 497 4.85 -33.82 19.77
CA LEU A 497 4.16 -33.08 18.72
C LEU A 497 5.15 -32.23 17.88
N GLN A 498 6.05 -31.50 18.54
CA GLN A 498 7.05 -30.68 17.84
C GLN A 498 8.01 -31.54 17.00
N ARG A 499 8.34 -32.75 17.48
CA ARG A 499 9.23 -33.68 16.78
C ARG A 499 8.57 -34.33 15.56
N LEU A 500 7.31 -34.75 15.67
CA LEU A 500 6.52 -35.29 14.55
C LEU A 500 6.27 -34.24 13.46
N LEU A 501 5.95 -33.00 13.85
CA LEU A 501 5.75 -31.90 12.89
C LEU A 501 7.04 -31.52 12.15
N ARG A 502 8.18 -31.52 12.86
CA ARG A 502 9.50 -31.31 12.24
C ARG A 502 9.82 -32.40 11.22
N ASN A 503 9.48 -33.65 11.51
CA ASN A 503 9.66 -34.76 10.58
C ASN A 503 8.78 -34.60 9.33
N VAL A 504 7.52 -34.19 9.47
CA VAL A 504 6.63 -33.93 8.32
C VAL A 504 7.12 -32.75 7.48
N MET A 505 7.66 -31.71 8.11
CA MET A 505 8.30 -30.59 7.39
C MET A 505 9.54 -31.06 6.62
N HIS A 506 10.39 -31.90 7.23
CA HIS A 506 11.53 -32.51 6.56
C HIS A 506 11.11 -33.40 5.39
N ASP A 507 10.05 -34.20 5.54
CA ASP A 507 9.53 -35.08 4.49
C ASP A 507 8.99 -34.29 3.29
N ARG A 508 8.34 -33.14 3.56
CA ARG A 508 7.86 -32.22 2.51
C ARG A 508 9.01 -31.47 1.83
N ALA A 509 10.03 -31.07 2.59
CA ALA A 509 11.24 -30.47 2.03
C ALA A 509 12.02 -31.47 1.16
N ALA A 510 12.14 -32.73 1.59
CA ALA A 510 12.80 -33.80 0.85
C ALA A 510 12.07 -34.17 -0.45
N ARG A 511 10.72 -34.06 -0.48
CA ARG A 511 9.92 -34.22 -1.70
C ARG A 511 10.07 -33.04 -2.66
N GLY A 512 10.22 -31.82 -2.15
CA GLY A 512 10.47 -30.63 -2.98
C GLY A 512 11.85 -30.63 -3.66
N THR A 513 12.83 -31.37 -3.13
CA THR A 513 14.17 -31.53 -3.74
C THR A 513 14.26 -32.65 -4.79
N ARG A 514 13.19 -33.44 -5.02
CA ARG A 514 13.19 -34.50 -6.05
C ARG A 514 12.71 -34.06 -7.43
N ASP A 515 12.14 -32.87 -7.55
CA ASP A 515 11.79 -32.25 -8.84
C ASP A 515 12.82 -31.16 -9.20
N GLY A 516 14.07 -31.59 -9.42
CA GLY A 516 15.08 -30.85 -10.17
C GLY A 516 15.13 -31.36 -11.63
N PRO A 517 15.55 -30.54 -12.60
CA PRO A 517 15.28 -30.75 -14.01
C PRO A 517 15.97 -32.02 -14.53
N SER A 518 15.20 -32.92 -15.12
CA SER A 518 15.74 -34.01 -15.93
C SER A 518 16.38 -33.42 -17.19
N LEU A 519 17.70 -33.27 -17.12
CA LEU A 519 18.59 -33.08 -18.26
C LEU A 519 18.76 -34.41 -19.02
N LEU A 520 18.79 -34.28 -20.35
CA LEU A 520 19.26 -35.25 -21.39
C LEU A 520 18.22 -36.33 -21.77
N HIS A 521 17.87 -36.48 -23.05
CA HIS A 521 18.77 -36.66 -24.18
C HIS A 521 18.15 -36.25 -25.52
#